data_AF-A0A935UF27-F1
#
_entry.id   AF-A0A935UF27-F1
#
_cell.length_a   1.000
_cell.length_b   1.000
_cell.length_c   1.000
_cell.angle_alpha   90.00
_cell.angle_beta   90.00
_cell.angle_gamma   90.00
#
_symmetry.space_group_name_H-M   'P 1'
#
loop_
_entity.id
_entity.type
_entity.pdbx_description
1 polymer ?
#
loop_
_entity_poly.entity_id
_entity_poly.type
_entity_poly.pdbx_seq_one_letter_code
_entity_poly.pdbx_strand_id
1 'polypeptide(L)'
;MSELVQLTWSDIDRINHHLALSITKDQYRPELIVAIARGGLVCGAHLGYVLSVRHIDVVSIQRTSDDGPCDHTGCTPVLTSTLSSESRIEGKRILVVDGAIGTGRTLRLCINVVQQHRPLEVRAAVGAIWAGCPNACALHTLPVTSYFGGSYHPWPVFPWEV
;
A
#
# COMPACT_ATOMS: atom_id res chain seq x y z
N MET A 1 3.53 25.82 10.59
CA MET A 1 3.85 24.64 9.76
C MET A 1 3.83 23.46 10.70
N SER A 2 2.92 22.50 10.53
CA SER A 2 3.01 21.24 11.27
C SER A 2 4.37 20.61 10.96
N GLU A 3 5.10 20.18 11.98
CA GLU A 3 6.34 19.41 11.76
C GLU A 3 6.01 18.22 10.84
N LEU A 4 6.96 17.80 10.00
CA LEU A 4 6.84 16.60 9.16
C LEU A 4 7.88 15.60 9.68
N VAL A 5 7.60 14.30 9.61
CA VAL A 5 8.58 13.27 9.99
C VAL A 5 9.33 12.83 8.75
N GLN A 6 10.62 13.18 8.67
CA GLN A 6 11.48 12.73 7.57
C GLN A 6 11.92 11.29 7.81
N LEU A 7 11.61 10.38 6.88
CA LEU A 7 12.07 9.01 6.89
C LEU A 7 13.36 8.87 6.09
N THR A 8 14.32 8.12 6.63
CA THR A 8 15.57 7.77 5.96
C THR A 8 15.43 6.47 5.17
N TRP A 9 16.34 6.20 4.24
CA TRP A 9 16.41 4.89 3.58
C TRP A 9 16.56 3.73 4.57
N SER A 10 17.24 3.93 5.70
CA SER A 10 17.35 2.94 6.78
C SER A 10 16.01 2.69 7.48
N ASP A 11 15.14 3.70 7.58
CA ASP A 11 13.77 3.51 8.07
C ASP A 11 12.95 2.64 7.13
N ILE A 12 13.08 2.90 5.81
CA ILE A 12 12.41 2.12 4.77
C ILE A 12 12.85 0.66 4.77
N ASP A 13 14.15 0.40 4.97
CA ASP A 13 14.66 -0.97 5.10
C ASP A 13 14.04 -1.70 6.30
N ARG A 14 14.03 -1.06 7.48
CA ARG A 14 13.40 -1.61 8.70
C ARG A 14 11.91 -1.88 8.52
N ILE A 15 11.19 -0.95 7.91
CA ILE A 15 9.76 -1.08 7.59
C ILE A 15 9.51 -2.29 6.69
N ASN A 16 10.25 -2.41 5.59
CA ASN A 16 10.05 -3.50 4.64
C ASN A 16 10.43 -4.86 5.23
N HIS A 17 11.49 -4.92 6.04
CA HIS A 17 11.86 -6.12 6.76
C HIS A 17 10.75 -6.56 7.73
N HIS A 18 10.18 -5.61 8.48
CA HIS A 18 9.06 -5.87 9.39
C HIS A 18 7.81 -6.38 8.65
N LEU A 19 7.46 -5.75 7.52
CA LEU A 19 6.35 -6.20 6.66
C LEU A 19 6.58 -7.63 6.15
N ALA A 20 7.77 -7.92 5.63
CA ALA A 20 8.10 -9.23 5.11
C ALA A 20 8.04 -10.33 6.18
N LEU A 21 8.56 -10.05 7.39
CA LEU A 21 8.46 -10.96 8.53
C LEU A 21 6.99 -11.23 8.91
N SER A 22 6.16 -10.20 8.95
CA SER A 22 4.74 -10.32 9.30
C SER A 22 3.98 -11.18 8.28
N ILE A 23 4.19 -10.93 6.99
CA ILE A 23 3.62 -11.72 5.88
C ILE A 23 4.07 -13.18 5.96
N THR A 24 5.36 -13.40 6.23
CA THR A 24 5.96 -14.74 6.30
C THR A 24 5.40 -15.53 7.49
N LYS A 25 5.27 -14.88 8.65
CA LYS A 25 4.73 -15.46 9.90
C LYS A 25 3.30 -15.93 9.73
N ASP A 26 2.50 -15.18 8.98
CA ASP A 26 1.12 -15.53 8.63
C ASP A 26 1.01 -16.63 7.56
N GLN A 27 2.15 -17.17 7.12
CA GLN A 27 2.24 -18.18 6.06
C GLN A 27 1.59 -17.76 4.74
N TYR A 28 1.43 -16.45 4.52
CA TYR A 28 0.93 -15.93 3.25
C TYR A 28 2.03 -16.01 2.19
N ARG A 29 1.69 -16.53 1.01
CA ARG A 29 2.60 -16.74 -0.12
C ARG A 29 2.03 -16.09 -1.37
N PRO A 30 2.17 -14.76 -1.51
CA PRO A 30 1.65 -14.06 -2.68
C PRO A 30 2.33 -14.54 -3.95
N GLU A 31 1.57 -14.57 -5.04
CA GLU A 31 2.03 -14.97 -6.38
C GLU A 31 2.20 -13.75 -7.30
N LEU A 32 1.54 -12.65 -6.95
CA LEU A 32 1.62 -11.37 -7.63
C LEU A 32 1.59 -10.25 -6.58
N ILE A 33 2.49 -9.27 -6.75
CA ILE A 33 2.43 -7.99 -6.03
C ILE A 33 1.77 -6.96 -6.95
N VAL A 34 0.80 -6.22 -6.43
CA VAL A 34 0.21 -5.05 -7.10
C VAL A 34 0.64 -3.80 -6.34
N ALA A 35 1.62 -3.06 -6.86
CA ALA A 35 2.13 -1.85 -6.24
C ALA A 35 1.33 -0.63 -6.69
N ILE A 36 0.84 0.16 -5.74
CA ILE A 36 0.15 1.43 -6.00
C ILE A 36 1.21 2.51 -6.26
N ALA A 37 1.29 2.99 -7.48
CA ALA A 37 2.18 4.07 -7.86
C ALA A 37 1.68 5.42 -7.30
N ARG A 38 2.56 6.28 -6.79
CA ARG A 38 4.03 6.10 -6.72
C ARG A 38 4.53 5.50 -5.40
N GLY A 39 3.83 5.76 -4.28
CA GLY A 39 4.34 5.46 -2.94
C GLY A 39 4.59 3.97 -2.65
N GLY A 40 3.86 3.06 -3.30
CA GLY A 40 4.03 1.63 -3.13
C GLY A 40 5.16 1.00 -3.95
N LEU A 41 5.81 1.75 -4.86
CA LEU A 41 6.79 1.17 -5.80
C LEU A 41 8.03 0.62 -5.10
N VAL A 42 8.64 1.41 -4.21
CA VAL A 42 9.85 1.02 -3.49
C VAL A 42 9.58 -0.17 -2.57
N CYS A 43 8.49 -0.11 -1.79
CA CYS A 43 8.08 -1.20 -0.92
C CYS A 43 7.72 -2.46 -1.71
N GLY A 44 6.99 -2.32 -2.82
CA GLY A 44 6.59 -3.44 -3.67
C GLY A 44 7.79 -4.16 -4.28
N ALA A 45 8.78 -3.40 -4.78
CA ALA A 45 10.02 -3.96 -5.29
C ALA A 45 10.80 -4.71 -4.20
N HIS A 46 10.99 -4.09 -3.03
CA HIS A 46 11.69 -4.71 -1.91
C HIS A 46 11.00 -6.02 -1.49
N LEU A 47 9.68 -5.97 -1.25
CA LEU A 47 8.90 -7.15 -0.85
C LEU A 47 8.93 -8.25 -1.91
N GLY A 48 8.97 -7.90 -3.20
CA GLY A 48 9.15 -8.87 -4.29
C GLY A 48 10.43 -9.68 -4.15
N TYR A 49 11.55 -9.03 -3.82
CA TYR A 49 12.81 -9.74 -3.56
C TYR A 49 12.74 -10.61 -2.30
N VAL A 50 12.29 -10.06 -1.18
CA VAL A 50 12.34 -10.77 0.12
C VAL A 50 11.34 -11.94 0.15
N LEU A 51 10.15 -11.78 -0.44
CA LEU A 51 9.13 -12.82 -0.51
C LEU A 51 9.30 -13.76 -1.71
N SER A 52 10.34 -13.56 -2.52
CA SER A 52 10.62 -14.33 -3.75
C SER A 52 9.47 -14.27 -4.78
N VAL A 53 8.78 -13.14 -4.88
CA VAL A 53 7.72 -12.88 -5.87
C VAL A 53 8.30 -12.13 -7.06
N ARG A 54 8.41 -12.81 -8.21
CA ARG A 54 8.97 -12.23 -9.43
C ARG A 54 8.00 -11.35 -10.21
N HIS A 55 6.70 -11.56 -10.03
CA HIS A 55 5.67 -10.82 -10.75
C HIS A 55 5.21 -9.64 -9.92
N ILE A 56 5.47 -8.44 -10.44
CA ILE A 56 5.03 -7.17 -9.86
C ILE A 56 4.29 -6.42 -10.96
N ASP A 57 3.02 -6.13 -10.72
CA ASP A 57 2.22 -5.23 -11.52
C ASP A 57 2.09 -3.88 -10.80
N VAL A 58 1.87 -2.82 -11.56
CA VAL A 58 1.79 -1.45 -11.04
C VAL A 58 0.45 -0.84 -11.44
N VAL A 59 -0.21 -0.17 -10.50
CA VAL A 59 -1.41 0.63 -10.76
C VAL A 59 -1.20 2.07 -10.37
N SER A 60 -1.70 2.99 -11.19
CA SER A 60 -1.72 4.41 -10.87
C SER A 60 -3.10 4.78 -10.31
N ILE A 61 -3.12 5.28 -9.09
CA ILE A 61 -4.32 5.84 -8.47
C ILE A 61 -4.00 7.27 -8.07
N GLN A 62 -4.66 8.22 -8.71
CA GLN A 62 -4.48 9.64 -8.42
C GLN A 62 -5.57 10.13 -7.47
N ARG A 63 -5.19 10.95 -6.50
CA ARG A 63 -6.16 11.72 -5.71
C ARG A 63 -6.42 13.05 -6.43
N THR A 64 -7.64 13.56 -6.31
CA THR A 64 -8.01 14.88 -6.84
C THR A 64 -7.29 16.05 -6.14
N SER A 65 -6.57 15.78 -5.06
CA SER A 65 -5.67 16.70 -4.32
C SER A 65 -4.19 16.43 -4.62
N ASP A 66 -3.30 17.21 -4.00
CA ASP A 66 -1.86 16.92 -3.95
C ASP A 66 -1.52 15.62 -3.19
N ASP A 67 -0.23 15.27 -3.16
CA ASP A 67 0.32 14.08 -2.48
C ASP A 67 0.34 14.18 -0.94
N GLY A 68 -0.16 15.28 -0.37
CA GLY A 68 -0.13 15.56 1.07
C GLY A 68 -1.18 14.78 1.88
N PRO A 69 -1.16 14.93 3.23
CA PRO A 69 -2.20 14.39 4.09
C PRO A 69 -3.55 14.97 3.65
N CYS A 70 -4.52 14.09 3.43
CA CYS A 70 -5.88 14.55 3.15
C CYS A 70 -6.95 13.76 3.91
N ASP A 71 -7.74 14.53 4.66
CA ASP A 71 -8.80 14.16 5.59
C ASP A 71 -10.21 14.61 5.13
N HIS A 72 -10.33 15.35 4.02
CA HIS A 72 -11.58 15.97 3.57
C HIS A 72 -12.17 15.32 2.29
N THR A 73 -13.39 15.73 1.94
CA THR A 73 -14.21 15.19 0.84
C THR A 73 -13.62 15.38 -0.56
N GLY A 74 -12.71 16.32 -0.74
CA GLY A 74 -12.07 16.66 -2.03
C GLY A 74 -10.99 15.70 -2.53
N CYS A 75 -10.80 14.56 -1.86
CA CYS A 75 -9.75 13.58 -2.21
C CYS A 75 -10.35 12.22 -2.57
N THR A 76 -11.08 12.21 -3.68
CA THR A 76 -11.61 10.97 -4.24
C THR A 76 -10.50 10.31 -5.06
N PRO A 77 -10.10 9.06 -4.75
CA PRO A 77 -9.13 8.35 -5.55
C PRO A 77 -9.76 7.96 -6.90
N VAL A 78 -9.01 8.13 -7.98
CA VAL A 78 -9.38 7.74 -9.33
C VAL A 78 -8.30 6.80 -9.86
N LEU A 79 -8.72 5.62 -10.31
CA LEU A 79 -7.84 4.71 -11.02
C LEU A 79 -7.55 5.31 -12.40
N THR A 80 -6.27 5.60 -12.68
CA THR A 80 -5.83 6.23 -13.93
C THR A 80 -5.10 5.28 -14.87
N SER A 81 -4.79 4.06 -14.41
CA SER A 81 -4.23 2.99 -15.23
C SER A 81 -5.12 1.76 -15.24
N THR A 82 -4.95 0.88 -16.23
CA THR A 82 -5.54 -0.46 -16.19
C THR A 82 -4.69 -1.40 -15.36
N LEU A 83 -5.32 -2.29 -14.58
CA LEU A 83 -4.62 -3.48 -14.07
C LEU A 83 -4.13 -4.33 -15.24
N SER A 84 -3.05 -5.07 -15.04
CA SER A 84 -2.60 -6.09 -15.99
C SER A 84 -3.69 -7.13 -16.26
N SER A 85 -3.54 -7.89 -17.36
CA SER A 85 -4.51 -8.91 -17.83
C SER A 85 -5.16 -9.70 -16.69
N GLU A 86 -6.49 -9.87 -16.75
CA GLU A 86 -7.30 -10.66 -15.80
C GLU A 86 -6.68 -12.03 -15.49
N SER A 87 -6.09 -12.68 -16.50
CA SER A 87 -5.40 -13.97 -16.38
C SER A 87 -4.22 -13.98 -15.39
N ARG A 88 -3.66 -12.82 -15.04
CA ARG A 88 -2.59 -12.71 -14.05
C ARG A 88 -3.12 -12.67 -12.62
N ILE A 89 -4.38 -12.29 -12.42
CA ILE A 89 -4.99 -12.11 -11.10
C ILE A 89 -5.90 -13.28 -10.74
N GLU A 90 -6.67 -13.78 -11.70
CA GLU A 90 -7.67 -14.83 -11.47
C GLU A 90 -7.06 -16.06 -10.80
N GLY A 91 -7.65 -16.48 -9.68
CA GLY A 91 -7.21 -17.66 -8.93
C GLY A 91 -5.86 -17.54 -8.22
N LYS A 92 -5.24 -16.35 -8.14
CA LYS A 92 -3.94 -16.14 -7.48
C LYS A 92 -4.03 -15.41 -6.15
N ARG A 93 -3.03 -15.61 -5.28
CA ARG A 93 -2.84 -14.80 -4.06
C ARG A 93 -2.15 -13.48 -4.39
N ILE A 94 -2.82 -12.36 -4.10
CA ILE A 94 -2.37 -11.02 -4.46
C ILE A 94 -2.00 -10.20 -3.22
N LEU A 95 -0.78 -9.65 -3.21
CA LEU A 95 -0.38 -8.66 -2.21
C LEU A 95 -0.45 -7.25 -2.82
N VAL A 96 -1.41 -6.45 -2.36
CA VAL A 96 -1.49 -5.03 -2.72
C VAL A 96 -0.52 -4.23 -1.83
N VAL A 97 0.30 -3.37 -2.41
CA VAL A 97 1.34 -2.61 -1.68
C VAL A 97 1.17 -1.11 -1.88
N ASP A 98 1.15 -0.36 -0.77
CA ASP A 98 1.09 1.11 -0.77
C ASP A 98 2.17 1.71 0.15
N GLY A 99 2.52 2.98 -0.07
CA GLY A 99 3.53 3.68 0.71
C GLY A 99 3.01 4.12 2.07
N ALA A 100 1.92 4.89 2.07
CA ALA A 100 1.29 5.41 3.28
C ALA A 100 -0.23 5.33 3.23
N ILE A 101 -0.84 5.18 4.41
CA ILE A 101 -2.29 5.19 4.57
C ILE A 101 -2.74 6.26 5.57
N GLY A 102 -3.63 7.14 5.11
CA GLY A 102 -4.45 8.02 5.96
C GLY A 102 -5.87 7.47 6.05
N THR A 103 -6.77 7.99 5.20
CA THR A 103 -8.18 7.56 5.15
C THR A 103 -8.42 6.19 4.51
N GLY A 104 -7.40 5.57 3.90
CA GLY A 104 -7.50 4.25 3.25
C GLY A 104 -8.31 4.18 1.95
N ARG A 105 -8.81 5.31 1.44
CA ARG A 105 -9.63 5.33 0.22
C ARG A 105 -8.88 4.80 -1.00
N THR A 106 -7.62 5.22 -1.20
CA THR A 106 -6.75 4.76 -2.30
C THR A 106 -6.58 3.24 -2.26
N LEU A 107 -6.14 2.71 -1.12
CA LEU A 107 -5.93 1.28 -0.93
C LEU A 107 -7.22 0.48 -1.12
N ARG A 108 -8.36 0.97 -0.59
CA ARG A 108 -9.67 0.32 -0.77
C ARG A 108 -10.09 0.27 -2.23
N LEU A 109 -9.90 1.36 -2.98
CA LEU A 109 -10.17 1.36 -4.42
C LEU A 109 -9.33 0.29 -5.12
N CYS A 110 -8.03 0.23 -4.85
CA CYS A 110 -7.15 -0.78 -5.45
C CYS A 110 -7.62 -2.20 -5.12
N ILE A 111 -7.91 -2.50 -3.85
CA ILE A 111 -8.37 -3.81 -3.41
C ILE A 111 -9.67 -4.19 -4.16
N ASN A 112 -10.63 -3.28 -4.24
CA ASN A 112 -11.91 -3.54 -4.91
C ASN A 112 -11.71 -3.85 -6.40
N VAL A 113 -10.84 -3.09 -7.09
CA VAL A 113 -10.54 -3.33 -8.51
C VAL A 113 -9.85 -4.68 -8.68
N VAL A 114 -8.88 -5.03 -7.83
CA VAL A 114 -8.21 -6.35 -7.86
C VAL A 114 -9.21 -7.48 -7.62
N GLN A 115 -10.14 -7.32 -6.68
CA GLN A 115 -11.17 -8.32 -6.36
C GLN A 115 -12.14 -8.58 -7.52
N GLN A 116 -12.39 -7.59 -8.39
CA GLN A 116 -13.24 -7.79 -9.59
C GLN A 116 -12.69 -8.85 -10.55
N HIS A 117 -11.38 -9.11 -10.50
CA HIS A 117 -10.70 -10.12 -11.30
C HIS A 117 -10.59 -11.50 -10.61
N ARG A 118 -11.42 -11.78 -9.59
CA ARG A 118 -11.56 -13.09 -8.92
C ARG A 118 -10.23 -13.73 -8.45
N PRO A 119 -9.39 -13.01 -7.69
CA PRO A 119 -8.21 -13.61 -7.07
C PRO A 119 -8.61 -14.68 -6.04
N LEU A 120 -7.68 -15.61 -5.73
CA LEU A 120 -7.87 -16.60 -4.66
C LEU A 120 -7.92 -15.93 -3.28
N GLU A 121 -7.04 -14.97 -3.04
CA GLU A 121 -6.98 -14.21 -1.79
C GLU A 121 -6.27 -12.88 -2.03
N VAL A 122 -6.77 -11.80 -1.44
CA VAL A 122 -6.11 -10.48 -1.47
C VAL A 122 -5.70 -10.11 -0.05
N ARG A 123 -4.45 -9.68 0.13
CA ARG A 123 -3.98 -9.01 1.35
C ARG A 123 -3.30 -7.70 0.98
N ALA A 124 -3.11 -6.83 1.96
CA ALA A 124 -2.44 -5.54 1.76
C ALA A 124 -1.21 -5.39 2.64
N ALA A 125 -0.20 -4.66 2.18
CA ALA A 125 0.95 -4.22 2.97
C ALA A 125 1.17 -2.72 2.76
N VAL A 126 1.30 -1.97 3.85
CA VAL A 126 1.49 -0.52 3.81
C VAL A 126 2.69 -0.12 4.66
N GLY A 127 3.57 0.72 4.10
CA GLY A 127 4.78 1.17 4.78
C GLY A 127 4.48 1.98 6.06
N ALA A 128 3.62 3.00 5.95
CA ALA A 128 3.34 3.92 7.05
C ALA A 128 1.83 4.15 7.25
N ILE A 129 1.41 4.20 8.51
CA ILE A 129 0.09 4.68 8.93
C ILE A 129 0.25 6.12 9.42
N TRP A 130 -0.59 7.02 8.93
CA TRP A 130 -0.72 8.35 9.53
C TRP A 130 -1.68 8.32 10.72
N ALA A 131 -1.13 8.40 11.93
CA ALA A 131 -1.89 8.38 13.18
C ALA A 131 -2.69 9.67 13.43
N GLY A 132 -2.37 10.76 12.73
CA GLY A 132 -3.09 12.04 12.83
C GLY A 132 -4.39 12.10 12.04
N CYS A 133 -4.72 11.05 11.28
CA CYS A 133 -5.96 10.99 10.53
C CYS A 133 -7.15 10.93 11.53
N PRO A 134 -8.02 11.97 11.59
CA PRO A 134 -9.14 12.02 12.53
C PRO A 134 -10.09 10.81 12.37
N ASN A 135 -10.10 10.24 11.17
CA ASN A 135 -10.84 9.04 10.79
C ASN A 135 -9.90 7.88 10.44
N ALA A 136 -8.84 7.63 11.23
CA ALA A 136 -7.95 6.45 11.13
C ALA A 136 -8.69 5.08 11.17
N CYS A 137 -10.03 5.09 11.22
CA CYS A 137 -10.98 4.02 10.95
C CYS A 137 -10.64 3.12 9.74
N ALA A 138 -9.81 3.57 8.80
CA ALA A 138 -9.37 2.76 7.67
C ALA A 138 -8.76 1.41 8.09
N LEU A 139 -7.91 1.39 9.12
CA LEU A 139 -7.21 0.17 9.56
C LEU A 139 -8.16 -0.95 9.98
N HIS A 140 -9.32 -0.60 10.53
CA HIS A 140 -10.32 -1.55 11.01
C HIS A 140 -11.42 -1.85 10.00
N THR A 141 -11.46 -1.14 8.86
CA THR A 141 -12.55 -1.24 7.88
C THR A 141 -12.10 -1.76 6.54
N LEU A 142 -10.79 -1.99 6.31
CA LEU A 142 -10.32 -2.61 5.07
C LEU A 142 -10.91 -4.01 4.95
N PRO A 143 -11.36 -4.42 3.75
CA PRO A 143 -12.06 -5.69 3.56
C PRO A 143 -11.11 -6.91 3.51
N VAL A 144 -9.83 -6.72 3.85
CA VAL A 144 -8.76 -7.72 3.73
C VAL A 144 -7.79 -7.62 4.90
N THR A 145 -7.13 -8.74 5.22
CA THR A 145 -5.98 -8.74 6.14
C THR A 145 -4.89 -7.81 5.61
N SER A 146 -4.40 -6.93 6.48
CA SER A 146 -3.48 -5.86 6.12
C SER A 146 -2.29 -5.82 7.08
N TYR A 147 -1.09 -5.63 6.53
CA TYR A 147 0.19 -5.48 7.25
C TYR A 147 0.63 -4.02 7.25
N PHE A 148 1.21 -3.56 8.35
CA PHE A 148 1.63 -2.17 8.52
C PHE A 148 3.05 -2.08 9.04
N GLY A 149 3.88 -1.24 8.40
CA GLY A 149 5.29 -1.09 8.74
C GLY A 149 5.56 -0.22 9.96
N GLY A 150 4.76 0.82 10.16
CA GLY A 150 4.89 1.73 11.30
C GLY A 150 3.74 2.74 11.38
N SER A 151 3.63 3.42 12.52
CA SER A 151 2.62 4.45 12.76
C SER A 151 3.32 5.77 13.08
N TYR A 152 2.90 6.85 12.41
CA TYR A 152 3.59 8.13 12.42
C TYR A 152 2.63 9.30 12.66
N HIS A 153 3.06 10.20 13.53
CA HIS A 153 2.48 11.52 13.74
C HIS A 153 3.62 12.49 14.04
N PRO A 154 3.83 13.57 13.27
CA PRO A 154 3.04 14.04 12.12
C PRO A 154 3.24 13.21 10.82
N TRP A 155 2.76 13.70 9.65
CA TRP A 155 2.81 12.97 8.37
C TRP A 155 4.25 12.58 7.99
N PRO A 156 4.48 11.32 7.56
CA PRO A 156 5.80 10.86 7.12
C PRO A 156 6.10 11.36 5.71
N VAL A 157 7.28 11.95 5.53
CA VAL A 157 7.86 12.26 4.22
C VAL A 157 8.90 11.20 3.91
N PHE A 158 8.74 10.54 2.77
CA PHE A 158 9.59 9.44 2.36
C PHE A 158 10.86 9.93 1.65
N PRO A 159 11.96 9.15 1.69
CA PRO A 159 13.24 9.58 1.12
C PRO A 159 13.23 9.71 -0.42
N TRP A 160 12.18 9.25 -1.11
CA TRP A 160 11.99 9.41 -2.55
C TRP A 160 11.11 10.61 -2.93
N GLU A 161 10.58 11.34 -1.94
CA GLU A 161 9.78 12.55 -2.13
C GLU A 161 10.62 13.83 -2.02
N VAL A 162 11.93 13.67 -1.77
CA VAL A 162 12.92 14.73 -1.50
C VAL A 162 14.06 14.75 -2.51
#